data_AF-A0A535D351-F1
#
_entry.id   AF-A0A535D351-F1
#
_cell.length_a   1.000
_cell.length_b   1.000
_cell.length_c   1.000
_cell.angle_alpha   90.00
_cell.angle_beta   90.00
_cell.angle_gamma   90.00
#
_symmetry.space_group_name_H-M   'P 1'
#
loop_
_entity.id
_entity.type
_entity.pdbx_description
1 polymer ?
#
loop_
_entity_poly.entity_id
_entity_poly.type
_entity_poly.pdbx_seq_one_letter_code
_entity_poly.pdbx_strand_id
1 'polypeptide(L)'
;MHTGETLTLLFRSREDGTFELQVKESWSGRTASGSFVPPYTNRQLNALQKKLNSLESRDDDLREIGHRLFLALCGSETPGTSRREASEQSVQSMLRSVIQRTLRRRGTVAMTFGFTAGCDEFVRYPWELLHNGEHFLIASGIFTLTRALLRPGETGGGELPVQPPMRLLYISASPKNCVPLETERSFEALERALSDPIEKGHILLDRLEQVTFDDLVGYLSSHGGVGLFDDQEIVAPCYAVHFDGHGAYGRLCTEEECERLNESDVRTCTACGTSLGHVKPQTYLCFCDAEGCNRYIDTQSLREVLVSSDVRLAVFSACETAALRGEDSPHHPQGIAFDATLATALVLDQVPAVVAMPFSLQDDLSPTFISHFYEALAQGRTLEEALSRARHAMLPYKHHGWFIPVLYR
;
A
#
# COMPACT_ATOMS: atom_id res chain seq x y z
N MET A 1 18.41 -14.88 13.60
CA MET A 1 18.21 -13.73 12.69
C MET A 1 19.08 -13.92 11.46
N HIS A 2 18.58 -14.58 10.42
CA HIS A 2 19.17 -14.41 9.09
C HIS A 2 18.70 -13.05 8.61
N THR A 3 19.57 -12.03 8.67
CA THR A 3 19.30 -10.77 7.98
C THR A 3 19.22 -11.10 6.50
N GLY A 4 18.00 -11.12 5.96
CA GLY A 4 17.75 -11.38 4.54
C GLY A 4 18.51 -10.39 3.67
N GLU A 5 18.88 -10.82 2.46
CA GLU A 5 19.49 -9.93 1.47
C GLU A 5 18.48 -8.84 1.09
N THR A 6 18.90 -7.57 1.22
CA THR A 6 18.05 -6.41 0.92
C THR A 6 18.70 -5.50 -0.13
N LEU A 7 17.85 -4.95 -1.00
CA LEU A 7 18.22 -4.05 -2.09
C LEU A 7 17.38 -2.77 -1.99
N THR A 8 18.03 -1.66 -1.67
CA THR A 8 17.34 -0.36 -1.53
C THR A 8 17.53 0.46 -2.79
N LEU A 9 16.42 0.95 -3.36
CA LEU A 9 16.36 1.89 -4.47
C LEU A 9 15.81 3.20 -3.96
N LEU A 10 16.63 4.25 -3.92
CA LEU A 10 16.29 5.57 -3.41
C LEU A 10 16.17 6.57 -4.56
N PHE A 11 14.96 7.09 -4.76
CA PHE A 11 14.66 8.14 -5.73
C PHE A 11 14.88 9.52 -5.11
N ARG A 12 15.60 10.39 -5.82
CA ARG A 12 15.92 11.76 -5.40
C ARG A 12 15.63 12.77 -6.50
N SER A 13 15.04 13.90 -6.14
CA SER A 13 14.97 15.08 -7.01
C SER A 13 16.24 15.91 -6.86
N ARG A 14 16.72 16.49 -7.96
CA ARG A 14 17.84 17.43 -7.99
C ARG A 14 17.33 18.86 -8.17
N GLU A 15 18.14 19.84 -7.79
CA GLU A 15 17.79 21.27 -7.88
C GLU A 15 17.52 21.73 -9.32
N ASP A 16 18.10 21.05 -10.31
CA ASP A 16 17.91 21.31 -11.75
C ASP A 16 16.61 20.70 -12.31
N GLY A 17 15.77 20.09 -11.47
CA GLY A 17 14.53 19.43 -11.85
C GLY A 17 14.71 18.03 -12.46
N THR A 18 15.93 17.50 -12.47
CA THR A 18 16.19 16.10 -12.87
C THR A 18 16.08 15.15 -11.69
N PHE A 19 16.03 13.84 -11.97
CA PHE A 19 15.94 12.81 -10.94
C PHE A 19 17.18 11.92 -10.94
N GLU A 20 17.52 11.43 -9.77
CA GLU A 20 18.57 10.45 -9.51
C GLU A 20 17.97 9.21 -8.85
N LEU A 21 18.48 8.04 -9.26
CA LEU A 21 18.24 6.78 -8.60
C LEU A 21 19.55 6.30 -7.98
N GLN A 22 19.52 6.03 -6.67
CA GLN A 22 20.60 5.38 -5.94
C GLN A 22 20.20 3.95 -5.58
N VAL A 23 21.07 2.98 -5.83
CA VAL A 23 20.86 1.58 -5.48
C VAL A 23 21.92 1.14 -4.48
N LYS A 24 21.50 0.45 -3.41
CA LYS A 24 22.38 -0.06 -2.35
C LYS A 24 22.08 -1.52 -2.02
N GLU A 25 23.11 -2.35 -2.02
CA GLU A 25 23.06 -3.76 -1.60
C GLU A 25 23.45 -3.88 -0.12
N SER A 26 22.68 -4.59 0.71
CA SER A 26 23.03 -4.77 2.13
C SER A 26 24.14 -5.79 2.37
N TRP A 27 24.25 -6.83 1.54
CA TRP A 27 25.23 -7.92 1.73
C TRP A 27 26.65 -7.54 1.31
N SER A 28 26.81 -6.64 0.34
CA SER A 28 28.11 -6.20 -0.16
C SER A 28 28.47 -4.77 0.26
N GLY A 29 27.48 -3.99 0.72
CA GLY A 29 27.61 -2.54 0.95
C GLY A 29 27.78 -1.73 -0.33
N ARG A 30 27.77 -2.35 -1.52
CA ARG A 30 27.93 -1.65 -2.79
C ARG A 30 26.79 -0.67 -3.00
N THR A 31 27.14 0.52 -3.45
CA THR A 31 26.20 1.58 -3.79
C THR A 31 26.51 2.11 -5.18
N ALA A 32 25.48 2.36 -5.98
CA ALA A 32 25.58 2.96 -7.31
C ALA A 32 24.52 4.06 -7.44
N SER A 33 24.86 5.18 -8.11
CA SER A 33 23.90 6.26 -8.39
C SER A 33 23.91 6.57 -9.88
N GLY A 34 22.76 6.94 -10.43
CA GLY A 34 22.61 7.29 -11.84
C GLY A 34 21.40 8.16 -12.09
N SER A 35 21.33 8.79 -13.26
CA SER A 35 20.14 9.56 -13.65
C SER A 35 18.93 8.63 -13.78
N PHE A 36 17.78 9.10 -13.30
CA PHE A 36 16.49 8.46 -13.48
C PHE A 36 15.62 9.32 -14.40
N VAL A 37 15.04 8.69 -15.42
CA VAL A 37 14.10 9.36 -16.33
C VAL A 37 12.73 8.74 -16.10
N PRO A 38 11.73 9.52 -15.66
CA PRO A 38 10.38 9.02 -15.41
C PRO A 38 9.80 8.35 -16.66
N PRO A 39 9.31 7.11 -16.56
CA PRO A 39 8.75 6.40 -17.70
C PRO A 39 7.44 7.00 -18.20
N TYR A 40 6.72 7.77 -17.39
CA TYR A 40 5.42 8.35 -17.72
C TYR A 40 5.39 9.84 -17.43
N THR A 41 4.77 10.62 -18.32
CA THR A 41 4.34 11.98 -17.98
C THR A 41 3.15 11.94 -17.02
N ASN A 42 2.87 13.02 -16.29
CA ASN A 42 1.71 13.10 -15.39
C ASN A 42 0.38 12.73 -16.08
N ARG A 43 0.16 13.21 -17.32
CA ARG A 43 -1.02 12.87 -18.11
C ARG A 43 -1.09 11.38 -18.44
N GLN A 44 0.03 10.76 -18.83
CA GLN A 44 0.09 9.33 -19.10
C GLN A 44 -0.15 8.51 -17.83
N LEU A 45 0.41 8.96 -16.70
CA LEU A 45 0.21 8.31 -15.42
C LEU A 45 -1.25 8.40 -14.96
N ASN A 46 -1.90 9.55 -15.08
CA ASN A 46 -3.33 9.70 -14.77
C ASN A 46 -4.20 8.74 -15.62
N ALA A 47 -3.91 8.60 -16.92
CA ALA A 47 -4.60 7.65 -17.79
C ALA A 47 -4.33 6.19 -17.40
N LEU A 48 -3.09 5.87 -17.03
CA LEU A 48 -2.69 4.55 -16.56
C LEU A 48 -3.43 4.16 -15.28
N GLN A 49 -3.50 5.06 -14.29
CA GLN A 49 -4.21 4.82 -13.04
C GLN A 49 -5.70 4.53 -13.30
N LYS A 50 -6.35 5.31 -14.16
CA LYS A 50 -7.76 5.08 -14.56
C LYS A 50 -7.94 3.71 -15.24
N LYS A 51 -7.01 3.31 -16.12
CA LYS A 51 -7.04 2.00 -16.79
C LYS A 51 -6.86 0.83 -15.82
N LEU A 52 -5.97 0.95 -14.85
CA LEU A 52 -5.76 -0.10 -13.85
C LEU A 52 -6.94 -0.21 -12.89
N ASN A 53 -7.56 0.92 -12.53
CA ASN A 53 -8.72 0.95 -11.65
C ASN A 53 -9.99 0.35 -12.27
N SER A 54 -10.11 0.30 -13.61
CA SER A 54 -11.28 -0.34 -14.25
C SER A 54 -11.25 -1.86 -14.16
N LEU A 55 -10.11 -2.47 -13.80
CA LEU A 55 -9.93 -3.93 -13.70
C LEU A 55 -10.14 -4.69 -15.02
N GLU A 56 -10.10 -3.99 -16.15
CA GLU A 56 -10.26 -4.57 -17.49
C GLU A 56 -8.93 -4.89 -18.18
N SER A 57 -7.80 -4.59 -17.53
CA SER A 57 -6.47 -4.77 -18.12
C SER A 57 -6.15 -6.25 -18.33
N ARG A 58 -5.71 -6.60 -19.54
CA ARG A 58 -5.27 -7.96 -19.89
C ARG A 58 -3.83 -8.17 -19.42
N ASP A 59 -3.40 -9.44 -19.32
CA ASP A 59 -2.03 -9.77 -18.92
C ASP A 59 -0.96 -9.09 -19.81
N ASP A 60 -1.20 -9.01 -21.13
CA ASP A 60 -0.30 -8.30 -22.06
C ASP A 60 -0.17 -6.81 -21.73
N ASP A 61 -1.26 -6.16 -21.31
CA ASP A 61 -1.23 -4.75 -20.87
C ASP A 61 -0.36 -4.59 -19.62
N LEU A 62 -0.55 -5.49 -18.64
CA LEU A 62 0.21 -5.47 -17.39
C LEU A 62 1.70 -5.71 -17.64
N ARG A 63 2.04 -6.62 -18.56
CA ARG A 63 3.43 -6.88 -18.99
C ARG A 63 4.06 -5.66 -19.65
N GLU A 64 3.33 -4.96 -20.52
CA GLU A 64 3.83 -3.74 -21.17
C GLU A 64 4.11 -2.63 -20.14
N ILE A 65 3.19 -2.40 -19.22
CA ILE A 65 3.36 -1.46 -18.10
C ILE A 65 4.61 -1.83 -17.29
N GLY A 66 4.69 -3.10 -16.88
CA GLY A 66 5.80 -3.65 -16.13
C GLY A 66 7.15 -3.52 -16.81
N HIS A 67 7.18 -3.78 -18.12
CA HIS A 67 8.40 -3.70 -18.92
C HIS A 67 8.87 -2.27 -19.09
N ARG A 68 7.94 -1.32 -19.28
CA ARG A 68 8.28 0.11 -19.33
C ARG A 68 8.88 0.60 -18.01
N LEU A 69 8.34 0.18 -16.87
CA LEU A 69 8.93 0.46 -15.54
C LEU A 69 10.32 -0.19 -15.40
N PHE A 70 10.48 -1.44 -15.82
CA PHE A 70 11.76 -2.15 -15.78
C PHE A 70 12.84 -1.43 -16.59
N LEU A 71 12.52 -0.98 -17.82
CA LEU A 71 13.45 -0.23 -18.66
C LEU A 71 13.86 1.11 -18.04
N ALA A 72 12.98 1.77 -17.28
CA ALA A 72 13.33 3.00 -16.57
C ALA A 72 14.36 2.75 -15.45
N LEU A 73 14.34 1.57 -14.81
CA LEU A 73 15.31 1.20 -13.77
C LEU A 73 16.60 0.61 -14.35
N CYS A 74 16.47 -0.26 -15.36
CA CYS A 74 17.57 -1.09 -15.87
C CYS A 74 18.12 -0.65 -17.22
N GLY A 75 17.55 0.38 -17.86
CA GLY A 75 17.90 0.80 -19.23
C GLY A 75 17.45 -0.19 -20.31
N SER A 76 17.49 0.25 -21.57
CA SER A 76 17.30 -0.65 -22.72
C SER A 76 18.56 -1.46 -23.01
N GLU A 77 18.40 -2.73 -23.39
CA GLU A 77 19.48 -3.45 -24.06
C GLU A 77 19.49 -2.99 -25.51
N THR A 78 20.26 -1.93 -25.82
CA THR A 78 20.54 -1.61 -27.22
C THR A 78 21.69 -2.52 -27.70
N PRO A 79 21.48 -3.37 -28.72
CA PRO A 79 22.57 -4.09 -29.34
C PRO A 79 23.40 -3.07 -30.13
N GLY A 80 24.49 -2.56 -29.54
CA GLY A 80 25.40 -1.63 -30.20
C GLY A 80 25.93 -0.47 -29.34
N THR A 81 25.46 -0.30 -28.11
CA THR A 81 26.13 0.62 -27.17
C THR A 81 27.51 0.05 -26.83
N SER A 82 28.53 0.81 -27.20
CA SER A 82 29.94 0.47 -27.05
C SER A 82 30.24 -0.10 -25.65
N ARG A 83 30.97 -1.22 -25.59
CA ARG A 83 31.57 -1.80 -24.37
C ARG A 83 32.43 -0.81 -23.55
N ARG A 84 32.56 0.45 -23.95
CA ARG A 84 33.36 1.51 -23.31
C ARG A 84 32.61 2.44 -22.35
N GLU A 85 31.30 2.31 -22.17
CA GLU A 85 30.58 2.98 -21.05
C GLU A 85 30.24 2.02 -19.90
N ALA A 86 30.85 0.83 -19.91
CA ALA A 86 30.84 -0.09 -18.80
C ALA A 86 31.81 0.39 -17.70
N SER A 87 31.33 1.27 -16.82
CA SER A 87 31.76 1.15 -15.43
C SER A 87 30.93 0.03 -14.80
N GLU A 88 31.57 -0.89 -14.11
CA GLU A 88 30.97 -1.98 -13.32
C GLU A 88 30.16 -1.46 -12.09
N GLN A 89 29.71 -0.20 -12.15
CA GLN A 89 29.14 0.58 -11.06
C GLN A 89 27.91 1.40 -11.50
N SER A 90 27.36 1.15 -12.70
CA SER A 90 26.06 1.74 -13.10
C SER A 90 24.90 1.03 -12.40
N VAL A 91 23.91 1.79 -11.95
CA VAL A 91 22.64 1.33 -11.36
C VAL A 91 22.03 0.17 -12.15
N GLN A 92 22.01 0.29 -13.48
CA GLN A 92 21.43 -0.69 -14.39
C GLN A 92 22.14 -2.04 -14.32
N SER A 93 23.47 -2.03 -14.30
CA SER A 93 24.30 -3.24 -14.23
C SER A 93 24.11 -3.96 -12.89
N MET A 94 23.98 -3.19 -11.79
CA MET A 94 23.73 -3.72 -10.45
C MET A 94 22.38 -4.44 -10.39
N LEU A 95 21.30 -3.78 -10.84
CA LEU A 95 19.96 -4.37 -10.84
C LEU A 95 19.87 -5.64 -11.70
N ARG A 96 20.40 -5.60 -12.93
CA ARG A 96 20.43 -6.79 -13.81
C ARG A 96 21.21 -7.94 -13.19
N SER A 97 22.36 -7.65 -12.56
CA SER A 97 23.18 -8.66 -11.87
C SER A 97 22.42 -9.30 -10.72
N VAL A 98 21.72 -8.51 -9.89
CA VAL A 98 20.89 -9.04 -8.80
C VAL A 98 19.79 -9.95 -9.34
N ILE A 99 19.05 -9.51 -10.36
CA ILE A 99 17.98 -10.32 -10.97
C ILE A 99 18.51 -11.66 -11.49
N GLN A 100 19.59 -11.63 -12.28
CA GLN A 100 20.19 -12.86 -12.82
C GLN A 100 20.70 -13.79 -11.72
N ARG A 101 21.31 -13.24 -10.67
CA ARG A 101 21.77 -14.00 -9.50
C ARG A 101 20.60 -14.69 -8.79
N THR A 102 19.52 -13.96 -8.54
CA THR A 102 18.34 -14.46 -7.82
C THR A 102 17.61 -15.54 -8.61
N LEU A 103 17.43 -15.34 -9.93
CA LEU A 103 16.86 -16.34 -10.84
C LEU A 103 17.64 -17.66 -10.82
N ARG A 104 18.98 -17.61 -10.85
CA ARG A 104 19.83 -18.82 -10.83
C ARG A 104 19.78 -19.56 -9.50
N ARG A 105 19.64 -18.83 -8.38
CA ARG A 105 19.68 -19.41 -7.03
C ARG A 105 18.32 -19.86 -6.50
N ARG A 106 17.22 -19.53 -7.19
CA ARG A 106 15.84 -19.71 -6.68
C ARG A 106 15.65 -19.11 -5.28
N GLY A 107 16.23 -17.92 -5.06
CA GLY A 107 16.06 -17.15 -3.83
C GLY A 107 15.11 -15.98 -4.01
N THR A 108 14.94 -15.19 -2.95
CA THR A 108 14.17 -13.95 -2.95
C THR A 108 15.00 -12.85 -2.26
N VAL A 109 14.96 -11.64 -2.82
CA VAL A 109 15.65 -10.46 -2.25
C VAL A 109 14.58 -9.46 -1.80
N ALA A 110 14.71 -8.89 -0.61
CA ALA A 110 13.80 -7.84 -0.16
C ALA A 110 14.16 -6.51 -0.83
N MET A 111 13.25 -5.96 -1.62
CA MET A 111 13.44 -4.72 -2.35
C MET A 111 12.67 -3.59 -1.68
N THR A 112 13.37 -2.48 -1.39
CA THR A 112 12.75 -1.30 -0.78
C THR A 112 12.89 -0.10 -1.71
N PHE A 113 11.77 0.51 -2.07
CA PHE A 113 11.73 1.75 -2.84
C PHE A 113 11.55 2.92 -1.88
N GLY A 114 12.60 3.72 -1.72
CA GLY A 114 12.59 4.94 -0.92
C GLY A 114 12.33 6.16 -1.80
N PHE A 115 11.42 7.02 -1.38
CA PHE A 115 11.09 8.27 -2.10
C PHE A 115 11.43 9.46 -1.21
N THR A 116 12.33 10.33 -1.64
CA THR A 116 12.58 11.61 -0.95
C THR A 116 11.55 12.65 -1.40
N ALA A 117 11.50 13.78 -0.68
CA ALA A 117 10.73 14.95 -1.10
C ALA A 117 10.98 15.29 -2.58
N GLY A 118 9.90 15.57 -3.32
CA GLY A 118 9.95 15.88 -4.75
C GLY A 118 9.88 14.66 -5.68
N CYS A 119 9.88 13.43 -5.15
CA CYS A 119 9.74 12.18 -5.91
C CYS A 119 8.36 11.51 -5.72
N ASP A 120 7.42 12.24 -5.15
CA ASP A 120 6.13 11.72 -4.70
C ASP A 120 5.34 11.07 -5.85
N GLU A 121 5.49 11.58 -7.09
CA GLU A 121 4.82 11.04 -8.26
C GLU A 121 5.21 9.58 -8.55
N PHE A 122 6.42 9.16 -8.14
CA PHE A 122 6.90 7.79 -8.33
C PHE A 122 6.24 6.83 -7.34
N VAL A 123 5.68 7.32 -6.23
CA VAL A 123 4.85 6.52 -5.31
C VAL A 123 3.55 6.07 -6.01
N ARG A 124 3.20 6.63 -7.16
CA ARG A 124 1.98 6.28 -7.90
C ARG A 124 2.19 5.13 -8.86
N TYR A 125 3.43 4.87 -9.28
CA TYR A 125 3.69 3.84 -10.28
C TYR A 125 3.35 2.45 -9.73
N PRO A 126 2.81 1.54 -10.57
CA PRO A 126 2.48 0.17 -10.16
C PRO A 126 3.75 -0.70 -10.17
N TRP A 127 4.69 -0.41 -9.29
CA TRP A 127 5.99 -1.08 -9.22
C TRP A 127 5.90 -2.60 -9.00
N GLU A 128 4.79 -3.07 -8.44
CA GLU A 128 4.46 -4.47 -8.28
C GLU A 128 4.39 -5.20 -9.63
N LEU A 129 4.11 -4.47 -10.71
CA LEU A 129 4.08 -4.99 -12.08
C LEU A 129 5.46 -5.07 -12.74
N LEU A 130 6.57 -4.71 -12.09
CA LEU A 130 7.91 -4.76 -12.70
C LEU A 130 8.16 -6.07 -13.46
N HIS A 131 8.45 -5.97 -14.76
CA HIS A 131 8.53 -7.10 -15.67
C HIS A 131 9.80 -7.02 -16.53
N ASN A 132 10.68 -8.02 -16.49
CA ASN A 132 11.97 -7.96 -17.21
C ASN A 132 11.87 -8.35 -18.70
N GLY A 133 10.68 -8.64 -19.22
CA GLY A 133 10.46 -9.17 -20.58
C GLY A 133 10.10 -10.65 -20.58
N GLU A 134 10.45 -11.39 -19.53
CA GLU A 134 10.13 -12.83 -19.38
C GLU A 134 9.23 -13.10 -18.16
N HIS A 135 9.48 -12.37 -17.07
CA HIS A 135 8.89 -12.62 -15.76
C HIS A 135 8.49 -11.31 -15.07
N PHE A 136 7.31 -11.32 -14.44
CA PHE A 136 6.96 -10.36 -13.40
C PHE A 136 7.85 -10.64 -12.19
N LEU A 137 8.71 -9.68 -11.83
CA LEU A 137 9.77 -9.88 -10.84
C LEU A 137 9.22 -10.12 -9.43
N ILE A 138 8.09 -9.47 -9.09
CA ILE A 138 7.43 -9.62 -7.79
C ILE A 138 6.62 -10.93 -7.77
N ALA A 139 5.76 -11.15 -8.77
CA ALA A 139 4.91 -12.34 -8.82
C ALA A 139 5.71 -13.66 -8.91
N SER A 140 6.89 -13.63 -9.54
CA SER A 140 7.79 -14.79 -9.64
C SER A 140 8.64 -15.03 -8.38
N GLY A 141 8.48 -14.20 -7.34
CA GLY A 141 9.20 -14.34 -6.07
C GLY A 141 10.68 -13.93 -6.14
N ILE A 142 11.11 -13.22 -7.19
CA ILE A 142 12.49 -12.70 -7.28
C ILE A 142 12.69 -11.59 -6.25
N PHE A 143 11.70 -10.70 -6.13
CA PHE A 143 11.68 -9.64 -5.13
C PHE A 143 10.41 -9.68 -4.30
N THR A 144 10.55 -9.46 -2.99
CA THR A 144 9.47 -8.83 -2.22
C THR A 144 9.62 -7.32 -2.30
N LEU A 145 8.53 -6.55 -2.18
CA LEU A 145 8.56 -5.11 -2.43
C LEU A 145 7.89 -4.32 -1.29
N THR A 146 8.62 -3.32 -0.80
CA THR A 146 8.16 -2.34 0.20
C THR A 146 8.36 -0.93 -0.35
N ARG A 147 7.38 -0.04 -0.14
CA ARG A 147 7.49 1.39 -0.41
C ARG A 147 7.78 2.15 0.88
N ALA A 148 8.97 2.72 0.99
CA ALA A 148 9.39 3.51 2.13
C ALA A 148 9.19 5.02 1.86
N LEU A 149 8.39 5.68 2.68
CA LEU A 149 8.21 7.13 2.62
C LEU A 149 9.19 7.78 3.60
N LEU A 150 10.21 8.46 3.07
CA LEU A 150 11.30 8.98 3.90
C LEU A 150 11.06 10.44 4.25
N ARG A 151 10.94 10.73 5.56
CA ARG A 151 11.04 12.11 6.06
C ARG A 151 12.50 12.58 6.06
N PRO A 152 12.77 13.87 5.78
CA PRO A 152 14.12 14.41 5.87
C PRO A 152 14.73 14.20 7.26
N GLY A 153 15.83 13.45 7.35
CA GLY A 153 16.58 13.21 8.60
C GLY A 153 16.25 11.91 9.34
N GLU A 154 15.27 11.13 8.87
CA GLU A 154 14.92 9.84 9.46
C GLU A 154 15.49 8.67 8.64
N THR A 155 16.10 7.70 9.33
CA THR A 155 16.37 6.39 8.75
C THR A 155 15.10 5.55 8.88
N GLY A 156 14.40 5.33 7.77
CA GLY A 156 13.11 4.64 7.75
C GLY A 156 13.15 3.23 8.34
N GLY A 157 11.96 2.72 8.70
CA GLY A 157 11.74 1.37 9.20
C GLY A 157 11.74 1.29 10.72
N GLY A 158 10.57 1.54 11.34
CA GLY A 158 10.31 0.99 12.66
C GLY A 158 10.27 -0.53 12.58
N GLU A 159 10.99 -1.24 13.43
CA GLU A 159 10.72 -2.66 13.62
C GLU A 159 9.24 -2.83 13.99
N LEU A 160 8.64 -3.96 13.61
CA LEU A 160 7.33 -4.38 14.12
C LEU A 160 7.55 -5.42 15.22
N PRO A 161 8.13 -5.08 16.39
CA PRO A 161 8.29 -6.05 17.46
C PRO A 161 6.92 -6.28 18.09
N VAL A 162 6.11 -7.15 17.48
CA VAL A 162 4.89 -7.64 18.10
C VAL A 162 5.24 -8.99 18.73
N GLN A 163 5.07 -9.07 20.05
CA GLN A 163 5.21 -10.33 20.79
C GLN A 163 3.83 -10.97 20.91
N PRO A 164 3.72 -12.31 20.88
CA PRO A 164 2.48 -12.99 21.22
C PRO A 164 2.02 -12.67 22.66
N PRO A 165 0.70 -12.55 22.93
CA PRO A 165 -0.40 -12.58 21.96
C PRO A 165 -0.50 -11.29 21.12
N MET A 166 -0.64 -11.42 19.81
CA MET A 166 -0.99 -10.30 18.94
C MET A 166 -2.50 -10.16 18.85
N ARG A 167 -3.05 -9.02 19.30
CA ARG A 167 -4.46 -8.68 19.07
C ARG A 167 -4.64 -8.08 17.68
N LEU A 168 -5.50 -8.72 16.89
CA LEU A 168 -5.93 -8.33 15.55
C LEU A 168 -7.42 -7.99 15.61
N LEU A 169 -7.76 -6.76 15.26
CA LEU A 169 -9.13 -6.36 15.03
C LEU A 169 -9.48 -6.52 13.54
N TYR A 170 -10.48 -7.33 13.23
CA TYR A 170 -11.14 -7.34 11.93
C TYR A 170 -12.40 -6.46 11.98
N ILE A 171 -12.47 -5.52 11.04
CA ILE A 171 -13.59 -4.59 10.87
C ILE A 171 -14.25 -4.91 9.55
N SER A 172 -15.58 -5.07 9.58
CA SER A 172 -16.39 -5.14 8.36
C SER A 172 -17.38 -3.98 8.30
N ALA A 173 -17.44 -3.31 7.16
CA ALA A 173 -18.41 -2.25 6.90
C ALA A 173 -18.99 -2.42 5.48
N SER A 174 -20.25 -2.85 5.40
CA SER A 174 -20.99 -3.00 4.15
C SER A 174 -22.34 -2.29 4.25
N PRO A 175 -22.37 -0.94 4.25
CA PRO A 175 -23.59 -0.19 4.44
C PRO A 175 -24.68 -0.57 3.43
N LYS A 176 -25.94 -0.59 3.89
CA LYS A 176 -27.08 -1.13 3.12
C LYS A 176 -27.42 -0.36 1.84
N ASN A 177 -26.97 0.90 1.74
CA ASN A 177 -27.12 1.76 0.57
C ASN A 177 -25.91 1.73 -0.38
N CYS A 178 -24.94 0.85 -0.13
CA CYS A 178 -23.83 0.54 -1.02
C CYS A 178 -24.02 -0.82 -1.69
N VAL A 179 -23.15 -1.15 -2.65
CA VAL A 179 -23.08 -2.51 -3.20
C VAL A 179 -22.70 -3.47 -2.06
N PRO A 180 -23.45 -4.57 -1.85
CA PRO A 180 -23.11 -5.53 -0.79
C PRO A 180 -21.72 -6.13 -1.02
N LEU A 181 -20.94 -6.27 0.05
CA LEU A 181 -19.63 -6.93 0.03
C LEU A 181 -19.68 -8.28 0.73
N GLU A 182 -18.91 -9.25 0.25
CA GLU A 182 -18.76 -10.60 0.80
C GLU A 182 -17.84 -10.64 2.05
N THR A 183 -18.00 -9.69 2.97
CA THR A 183 -17.15 -9.53 4.17
C THR A 183 -17.18 -10.76 5.09
N GLU A 184 -18.32 -11.46 5.18
CA GLU A 184 -18.40 -12.71 5.96
C GLU A 184 -17.44 -13.77 5.43
N ARG A 185 -17.37 -13.93 4.11
CA ARG A 185 -16.48 -14.91 3.48
C ARG A 185 -15.01 -14.57 3.71
N SER A 186 -14.67 -13.29 3.76
CA SER A 186 -13.34 -12.83 4.13
C SER A 186 -13.02 -13.16 5.59
N PHE A 187 -13.94 -12.89 6.52
CA PHE A 187 -13.76 -13.21 7.93
C PHE A 187 -13.60 -14.71 8.17
N GLU A 188 -14.46 -15.55 7.59
CA GLU A 188 -14.35 -17.02 7.69
C GLU A 188 -13.00 -17.54 7.14
N ALA A 189 -12.48 -16.91 6.07
CA ALA A 189 -11.18 -17.27 5.51
C ALA A 189 -10.01 -16.87 6.42
N LEU A 190 -10.13 -15.73 7.12
CA LEU A 190 -9.19 -15.28 8.14
C LEU A 190 -9.21 -16.17 9.37
N GLU A 191 -10.39 -16.42 9.94
CA GLU A 191 -10.56 -17.27 11.13
C GLU A 191 -10.00 -18.67 10.88
N ARG A 192 -10.30 -19.26 9.71
CA ARG A 192 -9.75 -20.57 9.33
C ARG A 192 -8.23 -20.55 9.24
N ALA A 193 -7.65 -19.52 8.63
CA ALA A 193 -6.19 -19.36 8.51
C ALA A 193 -5.49 -19.18 9.85
N LEU A 194 -6.20 -18.61 10.84
CA LEU A 194 -5.67 -18.30 12.17
C LEU A 194 -6.13 -19.27 13.26
N SER A 195 -6.89 -20.31 12.93
CA SER A 195 -7.42 -21.31 13.87
C SER A 195 -6.35 -21.84 14.84
N ASP A 196 -5.28 -22.42 14.32
CA ASP A 196 -4.14 -22.93 15.10
C ASP A 196 -3.49 -21.88 16.03
N PRO A 197 -3.10 -20.67 15.54
CA PRO A 197 -2.59 -19.59 16.40
C PRO A 197 -3.57 -19.09 17.47
N ILE A 198 -4.87 -19.06 17.16
CA ILE A 198 -5.93 -18.64 18.09
C ILE A 198 -6.06 -19.68 19.21
N GLU A 199 -6.13 -20.97 18.88
CA GLU A 199 -6.20 -22.05 19.87
C GLU A 199 -4.97 -22.07 20.79
N LYS A 200 -3.80 -21.69 20.27
CA LYS A 200 -2.55 -21.59 21.04
C LYS A 200 -2.42 -20.28 21.83
N GLY A 201 -3.38 -19.36 21.71
CA GLY A 201 -3.36 -18.05 22.36
C GLY A 201 -2.26 -17.12 21.84
N HIS A 202 -1.73 -17.37 20.64
CA HIS A 202 -0.73 -16.49 20.02
C HIS A 202 -1.38 -15.29 19.30
N ILE A 203 -2.65 -15.43 18.90
CA ILE A 203 -3.44 -14.38 18.29
C ILE A 203 -4.75 -14.25 19.05
N LEU A 204 -5.12 -13.00 19.35
CA LEU A 204 -6.47 -12.64 19.78
C LEU A 204 -7.16 -11.98 18.58
N LEU A 205 -8.23 -12.59 18.09
CA LEU A 205 -8.98 -12.09 16.94
C LEU A 205 -10.30 -11.49 17.43
N ASP A 206 -10.43 -10.18 17.29
CA ASP A 206 -11.66 -9.45 17.59
C ASP A 206 -12.35 -9.05 16.29
N ARG A 207 -13.67 -8.93 16.34
CA ARG A 207 -14.51 -8.59 15.19
C ARG A 207 -15.46 -7.45 15.53
N LEU A 208 -15.52 -6.44 14.65
CA LEU A 208 -16.60 -5.45 14.63
C LEU A 208 -17.34 -5.55 13.28
N GLU A 209 -18.65 -5.76 13.36
CA GLU A 209 -19.53 -5.90 12.20
C GLU A 209 -20.41 -4.67 12.02
N GLN A 210 -20.55 -4.23 10.77
CA GLN A 210 -21.37 -3.06 10.41
C GLN A 210 -21.05 -1.85 11.31
N VAL A 211 -19.75 -1.61 11.46
CA VAL A 211 -19.21 -0.76 12.52
C VAL A 211 -19.52 0.72 12.25
N THR A 212 -19.85 1.47 13.31
CA THR A 212 -19.84 2.93 13.26
C THR A 212 -18.44 3.46 13.57
N PHE A 213 -18.16 4.72 13.21
CA PHE A 213 -16.86 5.30 13.55
C PHE A 213 -16.64 5.40 15.08
N ASP A 214 -17.71 5.67 15.84
CA ASP A 214 -17.65 5.76 17.30
C ASP A 214 -17.33 4.40 17.94
N ASP A 215 -17.82 3.30 17.36
CA ASP A 215 -17.48 1.94 17.82
C ASP A 215 -15.97 1.66 17.65
N LEU A 216 -15.38 2.08 16.53
CA LEU A 216 -13.94 1.96 16.31
C LEU A 216 -13.15 2.78 17.34
N VAL A 217 -13.56 4.04 17.59
CA VAL A 217 -12.93 4.90 18.59
C VAL A 217 -13.02 4.27 19.98
N GLY A 218 -14.20 3.78 20.37
CA GLY A 218 -14.43 3.12 21.66
C GLY A 218 -13.61 1.85 21.82
N TYR A 219 -13.51 1.04 20.76
CA TYR A 219 -12.70 -0.18 20.76
C TYR A 219 -11.21 0.13 20.94
N LEU A 220 -10.65 1.05 20.14
CA LEU A 220 -9.22 1.39 20.23
C LEU A 220 -8.88 2.10 21.54
N SER A 221 -9.79 2.89 22.10
CA SER A 221 -9.61 3.53 23.41
C SER A 221 -9.62 2.51 24.56
N SER A 222 -10.42 1.45 24.47
CA SER A 222 -10.47 0.39 25.49
C SER A 222 -9.31 -0.62 25.37
N HIS A 223 -8.68 -0.70 24.21
CA HIS A 223 -7.55 -1.60 23.91
C HIS A 223 -6.28 -0.81 23.54
N GLY A 224 -6.14 0.40 24.07
CA GLY A 224 -5.02 1.30 23.84
C GLY A 224 -4.37 1.74 25.14
N GLY A 225 -3.04 1.87 25.12
CA GLY A 225 -2.22 2.18 26.28
C GLY A 225 -1.86 0.94 27.09
N VAL A 226 -0.65 0.92 27.65
CA VAL A 226 -0.34 0.06 28.80
C VAL A 226 -1.29 0.50 29.90
N GLY A 227 -2.25 -0.36 30.29
CA GLY A 227 -3.16 -0.11 31.40
C GLY A 227 -2.38 0.22 32.69
N LEU A 228 -2.08 1.50 32.87
CA LEU A 228 -1.79 2.08 34.16
C LEU A 228 -3.16 2.33 34.76
N PHE A 229 -3.52 1.57 35.79
CA PHE A 229 -4.35 1.94 36.96
C PHE A 229 -5.07 0.76 37.60
N ASP A 230 -5.02 -0.46 37.04
CA ASP A 230 -5.51 -1.66 37.74
C ASP A 230 -4.55 -2.85 37.54
N ASP A 231 -3.87 -3.25 38.62
CA ASP A 231 -2.81 -4.29 38.64
C ASP A 231 -3.34 -5.72 38.38
N GLN A 232 -4.60 -5.89 37.95
CA GLN A 232 -5.26 -7.20 37.86
C GLN A 232 -5.53 -7.70 36.44
N GLU A 233 -5.59 -6.84 35.41
CA GLU A 233 -5.77 -7.29 34.01
C GLU A 233 -4.93 -6.45 33.03
N ILE A 234 -3.80 -7.00 32.58
CA ILE A 234 -3.04 -6.44 31.45
C ILE A 234 -3.82 -6.77 30.17
N VAL A 235 -4.62 -5.82 29.68
CA VAL A 235 -5.28 -5.94 28.37
C VAL A 235 -4.24 -5.79 27.27
N ALA A 236 -4.06 -6.82 26.45
CA ALA A 236 -3.18 -6.75 25.28
C ALA A 236 -3.70 -5.67 24.31
N PRO A 237 -2.88 -4.66 23.96
CA PRO A 237 -3.29 -3.62 23.03
C PRO A 237 -3.63 -4.14 21.64
N CYS A 238 -4.45 -3.41 20.90
CA CYS A 238 -4.74 -3.70 19.50
C CYS A 238 -3.54 -3.33 18.60
N TYR A 239 -2.78 -4.33 18.15
CA TYR A 239 -1.58 -4.12 17.34
C TYR A 239 -1.86 -4.10 15.83
N ALA A 240 -2.91 -4.77 15.38
CA ALA A 240 -3.24 -4.85 13.96
C ALA A 240 -4.73 -4.56 13.74
N VAL A 241 -5.03 -3.72 12.75
CA VAL A 241 -6.39 -3.45 12.28
C VAL A 241 -6.51 -3.90 10.83
N HIS A 242 -7.53 -4.69 10.53
CA HIS A 242 -7.95 -5.01 9.17
C HIS A 242 -9.31 -4.37 8.92
N PHE A 243 -9.40 -3.47 7.95
CA PHE A 243 -10.67 -2.91 7.49
C PHE A 243 -11.07 -3.55 6.16
N ASP A 244 -12.25 -4.17 6.14
CA ASP A 244 -12.86 -4.78 4.96
C ASP A 244 -14.18 -4.07 4.65
N GLY A 245 -14.20 -3.29 3.58
CA GLY A 245 -15.33 -2.39 3.30
C GLY A 245 -15.11 -1.51 2.08
N HIS A 246 -16.02 -0.55 1.90
CA HIS A 246 -15.90 0.41 0.80
C HIS A 246 -14.90 1.52 1.13
N GLY A 247 -14.19 1.97 0.11
CA GLY A 247 -13.31 3.12 0.15
C GLY A 247 -13.42 3.90 -1.16
N ALA A 248 -13.08 5.18 -1.12
CA ALA A 248 -13.12 6.01 -2.31
C ALA A 248 -12.18 7.21 -2.18
N TYR A 249 -11.69 7.70 -3.32
CA TYR A 249 -10.86 8.89 -3.41
C TYR A 249 -11.57 10.00 -4.18
N GLY A 250 -11.81 11.16 -3.55
CA GLY A 250 -12.60 12.21 -4.18
C GLY A 250 -12.78 13.45 -3.32
N ARG A 251 -13.71 14.32 -3.73
CA ARG A 251 -14.13 15.52 -2.98
C ARG A 251 -15.54 15.31 -2.45
N LEU A 252 -15.67 15.22 -1.12
CA LEU A 252 -16.97 15.14 -0.47
C LEU A 252 -17.65 16.51 -0.48
N CYS A 253 -18.93 16.55 -0.84
CA CYS A 253 -19.71 17.78 -0.78
C CYS A 253 -19.82 18.28 0.67
N THR A 254 -19.67 19.59 0.87
CA THR A 254 -19.74 20.23 2.19
C THR A 254 -21.15 20.65 2.59
N GLU A 255 -22.13 20.54 1.69
CA GLU A 255 -23.55 20.75 2.03
C GLU A 255 -24.04 19.57 2.86
N GLU A 256 -24.56 19.87 4.06
CA GLU A 256 -24.97 18.87 5.05
C GLU A 256 -25.96 17.83 4.49
N GLU A 257 -26.91 18.24 3.65
CA GLU A 257 -27.91 17.32 3.09
C GLU A 257 -27.46 16.61 1.80
N CYS A 258 -26.31 16.97 1.24
CA CYS A 258 -25.89 16.45 -0.06
C CYS A 258 -25.03 15.19 0.06
N GLU A 259 -24.00 15.22 0.91
CA GLU A 259 -23.04 14.14 1.18
C GLU A 259 -22.47 13.43 -0.07
N ARG A 260 -22.58 14.07 -1.25
CA ARG A 260 -22.18 13.48 -2.51
C ARG A 260 -20.67 13.47 -2.59
N LEU A 261 -20.08 12.29 -2.66
CA LEU A 261 -18.69 12.14 -3.06
C LEU A 261 -18.56 12.34 -4.58
N ASN A 262 -17.69 13.26 -4.99
CA ASN A 262 -17.41 13.60 -6.38
C ASN A 262 -16.00 13.16 -6.76
N GLU A 263 -15.79 12.88 -8.05
CA GLU A 263 -14.45 12.58 -8.59
C GLU A 263 -13.45 13.70 -8.27
N SER A 264 -12.18 13.33 -8.12
CA SER A 264 -11.11 14.23 -7.67
C SER A 264 -10.90 15.48 -8.55
N ASP A 265 -11.20 15.39 -9.85
CA ASP A 265 -11.06 16.46 -10.84
C ASP A 265 -12.29 17.38 -10.94
N VAL A 266 -13.42 16.98 -10.35
CA VAL A 266 -14.65 17.77 -10.33
C VAL A 266 -14.54 18.92 -9.32
N ARG A 267 -14.80 20.15 -9.77
CA ARG A 267 -14.72 21.37 -8.94
C ARG A 267 -16.08 21.91 -8.49
N THR A 268 -17.18 21.28 -8.92
CA THR A 268 -18.55 21.64 -8.57
C THR A 268 -19.35 20.38 -8.31
N CYS A 269 -20.07 20.31 -7.19
CA CYS A 269 -20.84 19.13 -6.83
C CYS A 269 -21.85 18.77 -7.93
N THR A 270 -21.81 17.52 -8.38
CA THR A 270 -22.67 17.01 -9.45
C THR A 270 -24.14 16.87 -9.05
N ALA A 271 -24.45 16.90 -7.76
CA ALA A 271 -25.81 16.78 -7.23
C ALA A 271 -26.46 18.14 -6.93
N CYS A 272 -25.79 19.00 -6.15
CA CYS A 272 -26.36 20.27 -5.68
C CYS A 272 -25.75 21.54 -6.32
N GLY A 273 -24.65 21.42 -7.06
CA GLY A 273 -23.98 22.58 -7.67
C GLY A 273 -23.06 23.38 -6.74
N THR A 274 -22.87 22.97 -5.49
CA THR A 274 -21.95 23.64 -4.55
C THR A 274 -20.51 23.60 -5.05
N SER A 275 -19.77 24.70 -4.89
CA SER A 275 -18.36 24.80 -5.28
C SER A 275 -17.48 23.92 -4.39
N LEU A 276 -16.72 23.01 -5.01
CA LEU A 276 -15.75 22.12 -4.35
C LEU A 276 -14.31 22.56 -4.57
N GLY A 277 -14.08 23.75 -5.14
CA GLY A 277 -12.74 24.24 -5.46
C GLY A 277 -11.80 24.30 -4.25
N HIS A 278 -12.36 24.52 -3.06
CA HIS A 278 -11.63 24.58 -1.79
C HIS A 278 -11.50 23.23 -1.08
N VAL A 279 -12.31 22.24 -1.43
CA VAL A 279 -12.30 20.90 -0.82
C VAL A 279 -11.19 20.08 -1.46
N LYS A 280 -10.11 19.79 -0.74
CA LYS A 280 -9.03 18.95 -1.29
C LYS A 280 -9.51 17.52 -1.53
N PRO A 281 -9.09 16.86 -2.62
CA PRO A 281 -9.42 15.46 -2.82
C PRO A 281 -8.64 14.59 -1.84
N GLN A 282 -9.31 13.63 -1.20
CA GLN A 282 -8.70 12.74 -0.22
C GLN A 282 -9.37 11.36 -0.22
N THR A 283 -8.79 10.43 0.53
CA THR A 283 -9.39 9.11 0.80
C THR A 283 -10.48 9.23 1.85
N TYR A 284 -11.59 8.51 1.62
CA TYR A 284 -12.63 8.25 2.59
C TYR A 284 -12.84 6.74 2.74
N LEU A 285 -13.11 6.28 3.96
CA LEU A 285 -13.66 4.94 4.21
C LEU A 285 -15.14 5.05 4.53
N CYS A 286 -15.90 4.06 4.08
CA CYS A 286 -17.33 3.98 4.32
C CYS A 286 -17.59 3.17 5.61
N PHE A 287 -18.08 3.84 6.64
CA PHE A 287 -18.57 3.22 7.88
C PHE A 287 -20.09 3.16 7.85
N CYS A 288 -20.68 2.42 8.78
CA CYS A 288 -22.11 2.47 9.02
C CYS A 288 -22.47 3.66 9.92
N ASP A 289 -23.63 4.27 9.71
CA ASP A 289 -24.32 5.08 10.71
C ASP A 289 -25.25 4.22 11.58
N ALA A 290 -25.99 4.85 12.50
CA ALA A 290 -26.90 4.17 13.40
C ALA A 290 -28.05 3.44 12.66
N GLU A 291 -28.36 3.87 11.44
CA GLU A 291 -29.36 3.27 10.57
C GLU A 291 -28.77 2.18 9.65
N GLY A 292 -27.44 1.95 9.67
CA GLY A 292 -26.73 1.03 8.77
C GLY A 292 -26.53 1.57 7.36
N CYS A 293 -26.71 2.87 7.14
CA CYS A 293 -26.40 3.60 5.93
C CYS A 293 -24.93 4.06 5.93
N ASN A 294 -24.44 4.42 4.75
CA ASN A 294 -23.06 4.83 4.54
C ASN A 294 -22.76 6.19 5.18
N ARG A 295 -21.70 6.23 5.98
CA ARG A 295 -21.05 7.44 6.47
C ARG A 295 -19.60 7.47 6.01
N TYR A 296 -19.24 8.52 5.28
CA TYR A 296 -17.84 8.73 4.86
C TYR A 296 -17.02 9.28 6.03
N ILE A 297 -15.94 8.58 6.37
CA ILE A 297 -14.94 9.03 7.34
C ILE A 297 -13.69 9.46 6.58
N ASP A 298 -13.27 10.70 6.77
CA ASP A 298 -12.10 11.27 6.09
C ASP A 298 -10.76 10.74 6.64
N THR A 299 -9.70 11.03 5.87
CA THR A 299 -8.34 10.58 6.17
C THR A 299 -7.82 11.15 7.49
N GLN A 300 -8.15 12.40 7.83
CA GLN A 300 -7.67 13.03 9.05
C GLN A 300 -8.26 12.36 10.29
N SER A 301 -9.57 12.11 10.30
CA SER A 301 -10.28 11.46 11.39
C SER A 301 -9.76 10.04 11.65
N LEU A 302 -9.56 9.24 10.59
CA LEU A 302 -8.99 7.89 10.71
C LEU A 302 -7.55 7.93 11.24
N ARG A 303 -6.75 8.88 10.76
CA ARG A 303 -5.37 9.07 11.18
C ARG A 303 -5.26 9.41 12.65
N GLU A 304 -6.06 10.36 13.14
CA GLU A 304 -6.05 10.77 14.54
C GLU A 304 -6.31 9.60 15.48
N VAL A 305 -7.27 8.73 15.14
CA VAL A 305 -7.63 7.56 15.95
C VAL A 305 -6.56 6.46 15.89
N LEU A 306 -6.03 6.15 14.69
CA LEU A 306 -5.04 5.08 14.54
C LEU A 306 -3.68 5.46 15.13
N VAL A 307 -3.21 6.69 14.92
CA VAL A 307 -1.91 7.18 15.42
C VAL A 307 -1.91 7.36 16.94
N SER A 308 -3.06 7.67 17.55
CA SER A 308 -3.18 7.76 19.01
C SER A 308 -3.33 6.40 19.71
N SER A 309 -3.37 5.30 18.94
CA SER A 309 -3.49 3.93 19.43
C SER A 309 -2.17 3.16 19.37
N ASP A 310 -2.16 1.91 19.84
CA ASP A 310 -1.00 1.01 19.73
C ASP A 310 -0.87 0.30 18.37
N VAL A 311 -1.74 0.62 17.41
CA VAL A 311 -1.76 -0.01 16.08
C VAL A 311 -0.41 0.12 15.39
N ARG A 312 0.15 -1.03 15.04
CA ARG A 312 1.41 -1.16 14.32
C ARG A 312 1.26 -1.57 12.86
N LEU A 313 0.17 -2.25 12.54
CA LEU A 313 -0.18 -2.67 11.19
C LEU A 313 -1.63 -2.29 10.89
N ALA A 314 -1.84 -1.46 9.87
CA ALA A 314 -3.17 -1.23 9.31
C ALA A 314 -3.27 -1.88 7.93
N VAL A 315 -4.31 -2.68 7.69
CA VAL A 315 -4.60 -3.30 6.41
C VAL A 315 -5.97 -2.80 5.94
N PHE A 316 -6.01 -2.10 4.82
CA PHE A 316 -7.25 -1.58 4.25
C PHE A 316 -7.60 -2.35 2.97
N SER A 317 -8.47 -3.34 3.10
CA SER A 317 -9.14 -4.03 1.99
C SER A 317 -10.32 -3.19 1.51
N ALA A 318 -10.03 -1.97 1.05
CA ALA A 318 -11.01 -1.02 0.56
C ALA A 318 -10.45 -0.26 -0.65
N CYS A 319 -11.32 -0.01 -1.64
CA CYS A 319 -10.93 0.59 -2.92
C CYS A 319 -10.25 1.96 -2.74
N GLU A 320 -9.23 2.22 -3.56
CA GLU A 320 -8.58 3.53 -3.68
C GLU A 320 -7.99 4.11 -2.37
N THR A 321 -7.74 3.28 -1.35
CA THR A 321 -7.12 3.68 -0.07
C THR A 321 -5.67 4.15 -0.18
N ALA A 322 -5.04 3.90 -1.33
CA ALA A 322 -3.73 4.42 -1.71
C ALA A 322 -3.74 5.17 -3.07
N ALA A 323 -4.91 5.63 -3.53
CA ALA A 323 -5.04 6.31 -4.82
C ALA A 323 -4.45 7.73 -4.77
N LEU A 324 -3.24 7.89 -5.29
CA LEU A 324 -2.62 9.18 -5.48
C LEU A 324 -2.90 9.66 -6.92
N ARG A 325 -3.66 10.76 -7.08
CA ARG A 325 -3.95 11.39 -8.38
C ARG A 325 -3.26 12.75 -8.46
N GLY A 326 -2.62 13.05 -9.60
CA GLY A 326 -1.92 14.32 -9.79
C GLY A 326 -2.91 15.42 -10.16
N GLU A 327 -2.86 16.56 -9.46
CA GLU A 327 -3.55 17.78 -9.91
C GLU A 327 -2.72 18.48 -10.98
N ASP A 328 -3.30 18.74 -12.16
CA ASP A 328 -2.73 19.65 -13.14
C ASP A 328 -2.94 21.10 -12.66
N SER A 329 -2.19 21.54 -11.63
CA SER A 329 -2.25 22.92 -11.15
C SER A 329 -0.97 23.68 -11.52
N PRO A 330 -1.04 24.71 -12.39
CA PRO A 330 0.13 25.50 -12.79
C PRO A 330 0.67 26.42 -11.68
N HIS A 331 0.05 26.44 -10.49
CA HIS A 331 0.40 27.36 -9.38
C HIS A 331 0.83 26.66 -8.08
N HIS A 332 1.05 25.35 -8.08
CA HIS A 332 1.67 24.64 -6.97
C HIS A 332 2.99 24.02 -7.41
N PRO A 333 4.14 24.62 -7.05
CA PRO A 333 5.42 23.97 -7.26
C PRO A 333 5.47 22.73 -6.37
N GLN A 334 5.60 21.57 -7.01
CA GLN A 334 6.23 20.34 -6.48
C GLN A 334 5.74 19.88 -5.09
N GLY A 335 4.65 19.12 -5.08
CA GLY A 335 4.35 18.27 -3.94
C GLY A 335 2.99 17.60 -4.10
N ILE A 336 2.96 16.28 -4.18
CA ILE A 336 1.73 15.56 -3.83
C ILE A 336 1.57 15.78 -2.33
N ALA A 337 0.40 16.25 -1.89
CA ALA A 337 0.10 16.25 -0.47
C ALA A 337 0.09 14.78 -0.02
N PHE A 338 1.16 14.31 0.62
CA PHE A 338 1.21 12.96 1.18
C PHE A 338 0.11 12.72 2.23
N ASP A 339 -0.55 13.77 2.68
CA ASP A 339 -1.74 13.71 3.52
C ASP A 339 -3.02 13.37 2.74
N ALA A 340 -2.95 13.26 1.40
CA ALA A 340 -4.13 13.04 0.54
C ALA A 340 -4.60 11.58 0.51
N THR A 341 -3.75 10.60 0.84
CA THR A 341 -4.20 9.21 0.94
C THR A 341 -3.99 8.66 2.33
N LEU A 342 -4.91 7.79 2.73
CA LEU A 342 -4.90 7.18 4.05
C LEU A 342 -3.58 6.44 4.32
N ALA A 343 -3.10 5.66 3.35
CA ALA A 343 -1.85 4.91 3.50
C ALA A 343 -0.63 5.81 3.74
N THR A 344 -0.46 6.85 2.94
CA THR A 344 0.69 7.75 3.06
C THR A 344 0.61 8.65 4.30
N ALA A 345 -0.59 9.10 4.66
CA ALA A 345 -0.82 9.91 5.86
C ALA A 345 -0.49 9.13 7.15
N LEU A 346 -0.92 7.86 7.24
CA LEU A 346 -0.67 7.00 8.41
C LEU A 346 0.81 6.64 8.57
N VAL A 347 1.49 6.28 7.48
CA VAL A 347 2.92 5.92 7.53
C VAL A 347 3.78 7.11 7.92
N LEU A 348 3.49 8.28 7.34
CA LEU A 348 4.20 9.50 7.75
C LEU A 348 3.94 9.81 9.23
N ASP A 349 2.71 9.67 9.72
CA ASP A 349 2.38 9.92 11.12
C ASP A 349 2.60 8.72 12.06
N GLN A 350 3.59 7.87 11.73
CA GLN A 350 4.21 6.86 12.59
C GLN A 350 3.47 5.53 12.75
N VAL A 351 2.45 5.23 11.94
CA VAL A 351 2.00 3.83 11.82
C VAL A 351 3.09 3.05 11.08
N PRO A 352 3.79 2.07 11.70
CA PRO A 352 5.00 1.48 11.12
C PRO A 352 4.80 0.69 9.82
N ALA A 353 3.59 0.23 9.55
CA ALA A 353 3.26 -0.43 8.29
C ALA A 353 1.78 -0.29 7.93
N VAL A 354 1.54 -0.01 6.65
CA VAL A 354 0.20 0.00 6.07
C VAL A 354 0.17 -0.84 4.81
N VAL A 355 -0.81 -1.74 4.71
CA VAL A 355 -1.16 -2.41 3.45
C VAL A 355 -2.45 -1.78 2.93
N ALA A 356 -2.43 -1.24 1.71
CA ALA A 356 -3.57 -0.54 1.13
C ALA A 356 -3.72 -0.84 -0.37
N MET A 357 -4.89 -0.51 -0.91
CA MET A 357 -5.26 -0.79 -2.30
C MET A 357 -5.27 0.52 -3.10
N PRO A 358 -4.32 0.74 -4.04
CA PRO A 358 -4.32 1.91 -4.92
C PRO A 358 -5.39 1.81 -6.02
N PHE A 359 -5.95 0.62 -6.24
CA PHE A 359 -6.98 0.33 -7.24
C PHE A 359 -8.13 -0.45 -6.59
N SER A 360 -9.28 -0.50 -7.25
CA SER A 360 -10.40 -1.34 -6.83
C SER A 360 -9.99 -2.82 -6.75
N LEU A 361 -10.36 -3.51 -5.68
CA LEU A 361 -10.14 -4.94 -5.50
C LEU A 361 -11.46 -5.69 -5.72
N GLN A 362 -11.44 -6.85 -6.36
CA GLN A 362 -12.63 -7.66 -6.51
C GLN A 362 -12.90 -8.51 -5.27
N ASP A 363 -14.18 -8.69 -4.96
CA ASP A 363 -14.63 -9.36 -3.74
C ASP A 363 -14.15 -10.82 -3.62
N ASP A 364 -13.92 -11.53 -4.73
CA ASP A 364 -13.41 -12.91 -4.71
C ASP A 364 -11.92 -13.02 -4.37
N LEU A 365 -11.18 -11.92 -4.50
CA LEU A 365 -9.76 -11.84 -4.16
C LEU A 365 -9.52 -11.55 -2.67
N SER A 366 -10.42 -10.82 -2.01
CA SER A 366 -10.27 -10.44 -0.59
C SER A 366 -10.12 -11.64 0.35
N PRO A 367 -10.95 -12.70 0.29
CA PRO A 367 -10.79 -13.89 1.12
C PRO A 367 -9.46 -14.63 0.88
N THR A 368 -8.97 -14.63 -0.37
CA THR A 368 -7.70 -15.28 -0.72
C THR A 368 -6.52 -14.49 -0.19
N PHE A 369 -6.55 -13.16 -0.37
CA PHE A 369 -5.54 -12.25 0.14
C PHE A 369 -5.43 -12.36 1.67
N ILE A 370 -6.55 -12.20 2.38
CA ILE A 370 -6.56 -12.17 3.85
C ILE A 370 -6.08 -13.50 4.45
N SER A 371 -6.56 -14.63 3.91
CA SER A 371 -6.20 -15.95 4.39
C SER A 371 -4.70 -16.20 4.31
N HIS A 372 -4.08 -15.99 3.15
CA HIS A 372 -2.66 -16.28 2.97
C HIS A 372 -1.72 -15.22 3.56
N PHE A 373 -2.18 -13.97 3.65
CA PHE A 373 -1.42 -12.91 4.31
C PHE A 373 -1.28 -13.20 5.80
N TYR A 374 -2.39 -13.40 6.52
CA TYR A 374 -2.36 -13.61 7.96
C TYR A 374 -1.83 -15.01 8.35
N GLU A 375 -2.06 -16.04 7.54
CA GLU A 375 -1.42 -17.34 7.73
C GLU A 375 0.11 -17.21 7.75
N ALA A 376 0.69 -16.46 6.80
CA ALA A 376 2.13 -16.25 6.74
C ALA A 376 2.65 -15.45 7.95
N LEU A 377 1.95 -14.40 8.36
CA LEU A 377 2.32 -13.62 9.54
C LEU A 377 2.30 -14.45 10.82
N ALA A 378 1.27 -15.29 10.99
CA ALA A 378 1.17 -16.18 12.13
C ALA A 378 2.29 -17.26 12.15
N GLN A 379 2.86 -17.59 10.98
CA GLN A 379 4.03 -18.45 10.83
C GLN A 379 5.36 -17.73 11.08
N GLY A 380 5.35 -16.46 11.50
CA GLY A 380 6.53 -15.66 11.80
C GLY A 380 7.25 -15.11 10.57
N ARG A 381 6.58 -15.06 9.41
CA ARG A 381 7.11 -14.44 8.19
C ARG A 381 7.10 -12.92 8.32
N THR A 382 7.98 -12.26 7.56
CA THR A 382 7.95 -10.79 7.49
C THR A 382 6.70 -10.30 6.73
N LEU A 383 6.34 -9.02 6.86
CA LEU A 383 5.23 -8.44 6.09
C LEU A 383 5.44 -8.59 4.58
N GLU A 384 6.67 -8.42 4.12
CA GLU A 384 7.06 -8.54 2.73
C GLU A 384 6.87 -9.96 2.20
N GLU A 385 7.27 -10.96 2.99
CA GLU A 385 7.05 -12.37 2.68
C GLU A 385 5.58 -12.75 2.71
N ALA A 386 4.83 -12.27 3.70
CA ALA A 386 3.39 -12.51 3.83
C ALA A 386 2.62 -11.92 2.64
N LEU A 387 2.95 -10.69 2.24
CA LEU A 387 2.37 -10.06 1.07
C LEU A 387 2.73 -10.83 -0.21
N SER A 388 4.00 -11.24 -0.37
CA SER A 388 4.43 -12.05 -1.52
C SER A 388 3.65 -13.36 -1.63
N ARG A 389 3.41 -14.06 -0.51
CA ARG A 389 2.61 -15.29 -0.46
C ARG A 389 1.16 -15.03 -0.86
N ALA A 390 0.54 -13.97 -0.32
CA ALA A 390 -0.82 -13.59 -0.66
C ALA A 390 -0.96 -13.27 -2.16
N ARG A 391 -0.03 -12.49 -2.72
CA ARG A 391 -0.01 -12.20 -4.17
C ARG A 391 0.13 -13.48 -5.00
N HIS A 392 0.99 -14.41 -4.59
CA HIS A 392 1.16 -15.68 -5.31
C HIS A 392 -0.12 -16.51 -5.32
N ALA A 393 -0.85 -16.56 -4.19
CA ALA A 393 -2.12 -17.26 -4.11
C ALA A 393 -3.24 -16.62 -4.96
N MET A 394 -3.14 -15.31 -5.24
CA MET A 394 -4.07 -14.60 -6.11
C MET A 394 -3.77 -14.80 -7.62
N LEU A 395 -2.56 -15.26 -8.00
CA LEU A 395 -2.18 -15.41 -9.42
C LEU A 395 -3.08 -16.33 -10.26
N PRO A 396 -3.61 -17.46 -9.74
CA PRO A 396 -4.45 -18.37 -10.54
C PRO A 396 -5.82 -17.78 -10.92
N TYR A 397 -6.23 -16.67 -10.31
CA TYR A 397 -7.54 -16.06 -10.56
C TYR A 397 -7.56 -15.37 -11.92
N LYS A 398 -8.71 -15.42 -12.60
CA LYS A 398 -8.89 -14.84 -13.94
C LYS A 398 -8.71 -13.32 -13.94
N HIS A 399 -9.03 -12.68 -12.83
CA HIS A 399 -8.89 -11.25 -12.66
C HIS A 399 -7.54 -10.97 -12.02
N HIS A 400 -6.67 -10.28 -12.77
CA HIS A 400 -5.27 -10.08 -12.40
C HIS A 400 -5.10 -9.02 -11.30
N GLY A 401 -5.71 -9.20 -10.11
CA GLY A 401 -5.64 -8.25 -9.00
C GLY A 401 -4.48 -8.46 -8.02
N TRP A 402 -3.60 -9.44 -8.28
CA TRP A 402 -2.48 -9.79 -7.39
C TRP A 402 -1.53 -8.62 -7.10
N PHE A 403 -1.43 -7.62 -7.97
CA PHE A 403 -0.53 -6.47 -7.80
C PHE A 403 -1.14 -5.34 -6.95
N ILE A 404 -2.44 -5.42 -6.63
CA ILE A 404 -3.19 -4.33 -5.99
C ILE A 404 -2.78 -4.13 -4.53
N PRO A 405 -2.65 -5.15 -3.67
CA PRO A 405 -2.22 -4.91 -2.29
C PRO A 405 -0.79 -4.37 -2.25
N VAL A 406 -0.58 -3.16 -1.73
CA VAL A 406 0.72 -2.48 -1.65
C VAL A 406 1.12 -2.23 -0.19
N LEU A 407 2.38 -2.52 0.15
CA LEU A 407 2.96 -2.28 1.47
C LEU A 407 3.72 -0.94 1.51
N TYR A 408 3.31 -0.08 2.44
CA TYR A 408 3.93 1.20 2.77
C TYR A 408 4.56 1.13 4.18
N ARG A 409 5.73 1.76 4.34
CA ARG A 409 6.52 1.81 5.58
C ARG A 409 7.28 3.11 5.76
#